data_AF-A0A6G4VLP0-F1
#
_entry.id   AF-A0A6G4VLP0-F1
#
_cell.length_a   1.000
_cell.length_b   1.000
_cell.length_c   1.000
_cell.angle_alpha   90.00
_cell.angle_beta   90.00
_cell.angle_gamma   90.00
#
_symmetry.space_group_name_H-M   'P 1'
#
loop_
_entity.id
_entity.type
_entity.pdbx_description
1 polymer ?
#
loop_
_entity_poly.entity_id
_entity_poly.type
_entity_poly.pdbx_seq_one_letter_code
_entity_poly.pdbx_strand_id
1 'polypeptide(L)'
;MELTPGNNGHPGAGRRARLVAVATGPDDLDSTRLRGLDGIAETLEVRADLLGDPDPGRLRKHFTGTLTYCLRTRAPGDGRGPAPPPA
;
A
#
# COMPACT_ATOMS: atom_id res chain seq x y z
N MET A 1 20.24 -49.64 -13.15
CA MET A 1 19.23 -48.57 -13.02
C MET A 1 19.90 -47.44 -12.28
N GLU A 2 20.43 -46.49 -13.03
CA GLU A 2 21.13 -45.30 -12.52
C GLU A 2 20.07 -44.22 -12.28
N LEU A 3 19.97 -43.72 -11.06
CA LEU A 3 19.06 -42.63 -10.69
C LEU A 3 19.86 -41.34 -10.72
N THR A 4 19.75 -40.59 -11.81
CA THR A 4 20.30 -39.23 -11.94
C THR A 4 19.62 -38.32 -10.91
N PRO A 5 20.35 -37.61 -10.04
CA PRO A 5 19.74 -36.57 -9.22
C PRO A 5 19.31 -35.41 -10.13
N GLY A 6 18.00 -35.23 -10.25
CA GLY A 6 17.39 -34.10 -10.94
C GLY A 6 17.86 -32.79 -10.30
N ASN A 7 18.62 -32.02 -11.08
CA ASN A 7 18.96 -30.64 -10.79
C ASN A 7 17.68 -29.79 -10.75
N ASN A 8 17.06 -29.68 -9.57
CA ASN A 8 16.04 -28.67 -9.29
C ASN A 8 16.71 -27.32 -9.06
N GLY A 9 17.34 -26.78 -10.11
CA GLY A 9 17.65 -25.37 -10.20
C GLY A 9 16.34 -24.60 -10.33
N HIS A 10 15.67 -24.33 -9.22
CA HIS A 10 14.70 -23.24 -9.18
C HIS A 10 15.56 -21.97 -9.29
N PRO A 11 15.50 -21.18 -10.38
CA PRO A 11 16.08 -19.85 -10.32
C PRO A 11 15.28 -19.15 -9.23
N GLY A 12 15.87 -18.98 -8.06
CA GLY A 12 15.40 -18.06 -7.06
C GLY A 12 15.51 -16.67 -7.69
N ALA A 13 14.54 -16.32 -8.54
CA ALA A 13 14.28 -14.96 -8.93
C ALA A 13 14.12 -14.22 -7.60
N GLY A 14 15.16 -13.48 -7.20
CA GLY A 14 15.25 -12.91 -5.87
C GLY A 14 13.94 -12.21 -5.56
N ARG A 15 13.20 -12.72 -4.56
CA ARG A 15 11.95 -12.11 -4.12
C ARG A 15 12.32 -10.75 -3.53
N ARG A 16 12.31 -9.71 -4.37
CA ARG A 16 12.50 -8.33 -3.94
C ARG A 16 11.24 -7.92 -3.19
N ALA A 17 11.37 -7.70 -1.90
CA ALA A 17 10.34 -7.05 -1.12
C ALA A 17 10.20 -5.62 -1.64
N ARG A 18 8.95 -5.19 -1.88
CA ARG A 18 8.64 -3.81 -2.25
C ARG A 18 8.06 -3.09 -1.06
N LEU A 19 8.56 -1.88 -0.80
CA LEU A 19 8.03 -1.05 0.27
C LEU A 19 6.91 -0.17 -0.27
N VAL A 20 5.77 -0.19 0.41
CA VAL A 20 4.59 0.64 0.11
C VAL A 20 4.26 1.49 1.33
N ALA A 21 4.26 2.80 1.16
CA ALA A 21 3.80 3.74 2.17
C ALA A 21 2.29 3.91 2.06
N VAL A 22 1.57 4.03 3.18
CA VAL A 22 0.11 4.21 3.19
C VAL A 22 -0.23 5.53 3.88
N ALA A 23 -0.82 6.47 3.16
CA ALA A 23 -1.35 7.71 3.70
C ALA A 23 -2.77 7.48 4.22
N THR A 24 -3.00 7.79 5.50
CA THR A 24 -4.30 7.61 6.17
C THR A 24 -4.89 8.91 6.69
N GLY A 25 -4.07 9.96 6.81
CA GLY A 25 -4.52 11.30 7.18
C GLY A 25 -3.79 12.40 6.41
N PRO A 26 -4.29 13.64 6.45
CA PRO A 26 -3.75 14.76 5.67
C PRO A 26 -2.30 15.12 6.04
N ASP A 27 -1.88 14.84 7.29
CA ASP A 27 -0.51 15.04 7.77
C ASP A 27 0.50 14.08 7.09
N ASP A 28 0.05 12.92 6.59
CA ASP A 28 0.87 12.00 5.81
C ASP A 28 1.20 12.54 4.41
N LEU A 29 0.40 13.48 3.92
CA LEU A 29 0.60 14.17 2.63
C LEU A 29 1.39 15.47 2.77
N ASP A 30 2.03 15.71 3.91
CA ASP A 30 2.96 16.82 4.05
C ASP A 30 4.16 16.65 3.11
N SER A 31 4.55 17.74 2.46
CA SER A 31 5.64 17.77 1.48
C SER A 31 6.96 17.23 2.06
N THR A 32 7.23 17.46 3.34
CA THR A 32 8.43 16.99 4.04
C THR A 32 8.43 15.47 4.17
N ARG A 33 7.29 14.88 4.55
CA ARG A 33 7.14 13.43 4.68
C ARG A 33 7.21 12.73 3.34
N LEU A 34 6.50 13.27 2.34
CA LEU A 34 6.52 12.72 0.98
C LEU A 34 7.93 12.70 0.39
N ARG A 35 8.70 13.77 0.60
CA ARG A 35 10.09 13.85 0.16
C ARG A 35 11.00 12.88 0.91
N GLY A 36 10.71 12.59 2.18
CA GLY A 36 11.42 11.55 2.94
C GLY A 36 11.12 10.13 2.46
N LEU A 37 9.96 9.91 1.85
CA LEU A 37 9.57 8.61 1.27
C LEU A 37 10.11 8.41 -0.15
N ASP A 38 10.42 9.49 -0.85
CA ASP A 38 11.01 9.45 -2.19
C ASP A 38 12.36 8.71 -2.16
N GLY A 39 12.48 7.67 -2.99
CA GLY A 39 13.64 6.78 -3.02
C GLY A 39 13.65 5.66 -1.96
N ILE A 40 12.72 5.66 -1.00
CA ILE A 40 12.57 4.58 0.00
C ILE A 40 11.35 3.71 -0.33
N ALA A 41 10.19 4.32 -0.56
CA ALA A 41 8.97 3.63 -0.95
C ALA A 41 8.83 3.64 -2.47
N GLU A 42 8.54 2.48 -3.05
CA GLU A 42 8.27 2.36 -4.49
C GLU A 42 6.86 2.85 -4.84
N THR A 43 5.95 2.73 -3.89
CA THR A 43 4.54 3.09 -4.04
C THR A 43 4.03 3.84 -2.82
N LEU A 44 3.20 4.86 -3.05
CA LEU A 44 2.40 5.53 -2.05
C LEU A 44 0.92 5.18 -2.29
N GLU A 45 0.33 4.47 -1.34
CA GLU A 45 -1.09 4.19 -1.27
C GLU A 45 -1.81 5.35 -0.56
N VAL A 46 -2.77 5.96 -1.24
CA VAL A 46 -3.60 7.05 -0.72
C VAL A 46 -4.96 6.49 -0.38
N ARG A 47 -5.33 6.49 0.91
CA ARG A 47 -6.67 6.11 1.37
C ARG A 47 -7.66 7.22 1.08
N ALA A 48 -8.19 7.23 -0.15
CA ALA A 48 -9.18 8.20 -0.60
C ALA A 48 -10.48 8.13 0.23
N ASP A 49 -10.76 7.00 0.89
CA ASP A 49 -11.89 6.90 1.84
C ASP A 49 -11.70 7.76 3.11
N LEU A 50 -10.46 8.06 3.50
CA LEU A 50 -10.15 8.87 4.68
C LEU A 50 -9.74 10.29 4.32
N LEU A 51 -8.98 10.45 3.24
CA LEU A 51 -8.41 11.72 2.80
C LEU A 51 -9.30 12.48 1.81
N GLY A 52 -10.31 11.84 1.24
CA GLY A 52 -11.09 12.39 0.12
C GLY A 52 -10.29 12.35 -1.18
N ASP A 53 -10.14 13.52 -1.83
CA ASP A 53 -9.51 13.67 -3.14
C ASP A 53 -8.28 14.58 -3.09
N PRO A 54 -7.10 14.05 -2.71
CA PRO A 54 -5.86 14.84 -2.73
C PRO A 54 -5.32 14.98 -4.16
N ASP A 55 -4.98 16.23 -4.53
CA ASP A 55 -4.51 16.59 -5.85
C ASP A 55 -3.25 15.78 -6.26
N PRO A 56 -3.34 14.93 -7.31
CA PRO A 56 -2.21 14.11 -7.74
C PRO A 56 -1.04 14.94 -8.27
N GLY A 57 -1.31 16.13 -8.81
CA GLY A 57 -0.28 17.06 -9.28
C GLY A 57 0.61 17.56 -8.14
N ARG A 58 0.02 17.86 -6.98
CA ARG A 58 0.73 18.24 -5.77
C ARG A 58 1.57 17.09 -5.22
N LEU A 59 1.03 15.87 -5.20
CA LEU A 59 1.76 14.69 -4.72
C LEU A 59 2.96 14.36 -5.62
N ARG A 60 2.79 14.43 -6.95
CA ARG A 60 3.86 14.14 -7.91
C ARG A 60 5.03 15.12 -7.85
N LYS A 61 4.84 16.33 -7.30
CA LYS A 61 5.94 17.28 -7.08
C LYS A 61 6.92 16.83 -6.00
N HIS A 62 6.48 15.96 -5.09
CA HIS A 62 7.26 15.55 -3.91
C HIS A 62 7.57 14.06 -3.88
N PHE A 63 6.76 13.22 -4.53
CA PHE A 63 6.95 11.78 -4.61
C PHE A 63 6.98 11.34 -6.07
N THR A 64 8.09 10.74 -6.49
CA THR A 64 8.30 10.31 -7.88
C THR A 64 7.87 8.87 -8.15
N GLY A 65 7.59 8.10 -7.10
CA GLY A 65 7.14 6.71 -7.19
C GLY A 65 5.69 6.53 -7.67
N THR A 66 5.20 5.30 -7.59
CA THR A 66 3.84 4.96 -8.03
C THR A 66 2.81 5.49 -7.04
N LEU A 67 1.80 6.22 -7.51
CA LEU A 67 0.65 6.63 -6.70
C LEU A 67 -0.50 5.64 -6.90
N THR A 68 -1.03 5.08 -5.82
CA THR A 68 -2.18 4.17 -5.84
C THR A 68 -3.28 4.74 -4.97
N TYR A 69 -4.43 5.05 -5.58
CA TYR A 69 -5.60 5.54 -4.87
C TYR A 69 -6.49 4.36 -4.48
N CYS A 70 -6.65 4.14 -3.19
CA CYS A 70 -7.41 3.02 -2.64
C CYS A 70 -8.66 3.54 -1.92
N LEU A 71 -9.81 2.98 -2.29
CA LEU A 71 -11.07 3.11 -1.57
C LEU A 71 -11.28 1.83 -0.80
N ARG A 72 -11.05 1.85 0.51
CA ARG A 72 -11.33 0.67 1.33
C ARG A 72 -12.75 0.77 1.86
N THR A 73 -13.63 -0.10 1.38
CA THR A 73 -14.91 -0.30 2.02
C THR A 73 -14.68 -1.00 3.35
N ARG A 74 -15.47 -0.60 4.34
CA ARG A 74 -15.54 -1.29 5.62
C ARG A 74 -15.90 -2.76 5.36
N ALA A 75 -15.15 -3.71 5.91
CA ALA A 75 -15.46 -5.11 5.64
C ALA A 75 -16.81 -5.43 6.30
N PRO A 76 -17.69 -6.20 5.65
CA PRO A 76 -18.89 -6.68 6.32
C PRO A 76 -18.47 -7.54 7.51
N GLY A 77 -18.62 -7.03 8.74
CA GLY A 77 -18.34 -7.78 9.97
C GLY A 77 -17.50 -7.08 11.03
N ASP A 78 -16.85 -5.94 10.75
CA ASP A 78 -16.06 -5.21 11.76
C ASP A 78 -16.92 -4.30 12.66
N GLY A 79 -17.93 -4.90 13.30
CA GLY A 79 -18.33 -4.62 14.69
C GLY A 79 -18.83 -3.24 15.11
N ARG A 80 -19.05 -2.28 14.20
CA ARG A 80 -19.70 -0.99 14.52
C ARG A 80 -20.92 -0.73 13.64
N GLY A 81 -21.72 -1.77 13.45
CA GLY A 81 -23.15 -1.60 13.18
C GLY A 81 -23.89 -1.29 14.48
N PRO A 82 -25.11 -0.72 14.44
CA PRO A 82 -25.91 -0.55 15.66
C PRO A 82 -26.05 -1.92 16.34
N ALA A 83 -25.85 -1.94 17.67
CA ALA A 83 -26.04 -3.14 18.46
C ALA A 83 -27.43 -3.74 18.16
N PRO A 84 -27.56 -5.06 18.01
CA PRO A 84 -28.87 -5.67 17.85
C PRO A 84 -29.75 -5.31 19.05
N PRO A 85 -31.05 -5.05 18.86
CA PRO A 85 -31.94 -4.75 19.98
C PRO A 85 -31.97 -5.95 20.94
N PRO A 86 -32.08 -5.71 22.27
CA PRO A 86 -32.21 -6.79 23.24
C PRO A 86 -33.48 -7.60 22.94
N ALA A 87 -33.36 -8.92 23.06
CA ALA A 87 -34.43 -9.90 22.87
C ALA A 87 -35.53 -9.75 23.94
#